data_AF-A0A935Y5F2-F1
#
_entry.id   AF-A0A935Y5F2-F1
#
_cell.length_a   1.000
_cell.length_b   1.000
_cell.length_c   1.000
_cell.angle_alpha   90.00
_cell.angle_beta   90.00
_cell.angle_gamma   90.00
#
_symmetry.space_group_name_H-M   'P 1'
#
loop_
_entity.id
_entity.type
_entity.pdbx_description
1 polymer ?
#
loop_
_entity_poly.entity_id
_entity_poly.type
_entity_poly.pdbx_seq_one_letter_code
_entity_poly.pdbx_strand_id
1 'polypeptide(L)'
;MELGCAEAGVLKAFVDLGCTCVGLDLSPERIATATKFQAEAVQSGQLRFISKNVYDIDVDADFGGKFDLILLKDVIEHIPDQENLSQF
;
A
#
# COMPACT_ATOMS: atom_id res chain seq x y z
N MET A 1 2.56 3.08 -4.74
CA MET A 1 2.07 2.04 -3.80
C MET A 1 3.18 1.67 -2.83
N GLU A 2 2.84 1.32 -1.59
CA GLU A 2 3.75 0.64 -0.66
C GLU A 2 3.19 -0.75 -0.33
N LEU A 3 4.01 -1.78 -0.54
CA LEU A 3 3.74 -3.15 -0.11
C LEU A 3 4.27 -3.33 1.32
N GLY A 4 3.46 -3.88 2.22
CA GLY A 4 3.81 -3.98 3.64
C GLY A 4 3.82 -2.63 4.35
N CYS A 5 2.78 -1.81 4.14
CA CYS A 5 2.80 -0.41 4.57
C CYS A 5 2.64 -0.19 6.09
N ALA A 6 2.29 -1.21 6.87
CA ALA A 6 2.03 -1.13 8.31
C ALA A 6 1.16 0.10 8.67
N GLU A 7 1.65 1.01 9.52
CA GLU A 7 0.95 2.24 9.93
C GLU A 7 1.08 3.42 8.93
N ALA A 8 1.63 3.18 7.73
CA ALA A 8 1.72 4.13 6.61
C ALA A 8 2.60 5.36 6.85
N GLY A 9 3.63 5.23 7.68
CA GLY A 9 4.57 6.32 7.99
C GLY A 9 5.33 6.82 6.76
N VAL A 10 5.73 5.93 5.84
CA VAL A 10 6.40 6.30 4.59
C VAL A 10 5.42 6.98 3.64
N LEU A 11 4.25 6.38 3.41
CA LEU A 11 3.22 6.96 2.53
C LEU A 11 2.80 8.37 2.96
N LYS A 12 2.83 8.71 4.25
CA LYS A 12 2.55 10.07 4.71
C LYS A 12 3.43 11.12 4.02
N ALA A 13 4.72 10.85 3.85
CA ALA A 13 5.61 11.79 3.17
C ALA A 13 5.21 12.02 1.72
N PHE A 14 4.73 10.99 1.03
CA PHE A 14 4.26 11.09 -0.36
C PHE A 14 2.91 11.80 -0.46
N VAL A 15 1.99 11.51 0.47
CA VAL A 15 0.72 12.24 0.62
C VAL A 15 0.98 13.74 0.82
N ASP A 16 1.93 14.09 1.69
CA ASP A 16 2.31 15.50 1.94
C ASP A 16 2.94 16.19 0.72
N LEU A 17 3.54 15.41 -0.19
CA LEU A 17 4.01 15.89 -1.49
C LEU A 17 2.90 15.97 -2.55
N GLY A 18 1.66 15.64 -2.19
CA GLY A 18 0.48 15.69 -3.07
C GLY A 18 0.24 14.41 -3.87
N CYS A 19 0.96 13.32 -3.61
CA CYS A 19 0.79 12.07 -4.34
C CYS A 19 -0.47 11.30 -3.90
N THR A 20 -1.15 10.68 -4.86
CA THR A 20 -2.17 9.66 -4.58
C THR A 20 -1.48 8.34 -4.26
N CYS A 21 -1.84 7.75 -3.13
CA CYS A 21 -1.14 6.63 -2.55
C CYS A 21 -2.07 5.45 -2.27
N VAL A 22 -1.50 4.24 -2.37
CA VAL A 22 -2.13 2.99 -1.93
C VAL A 22 -1.16 2.26 -1.03
N GLY A 23 -1.63 1.88 0.16
CA GLY A 23 -0.91 1.02 1.09
C GLY A 23 -1.55 -0.38 1.13
N LEU A 24 -0.74 -1.41 0.95
CA LEU A 24 -1.14 -2.81 1.09
C LEU A 24 -0.46 -3.41 2.32
N ASP A 25 -1.22 -4.03 3.21
CA ASP A 25 -0.65 -4.80 4.33
C ASP A 25 -1.55 -5.99 4.71
N LEU A 26 -0.93 -7.11 5.08
CA LEU A 26 -1.64 -8.31 5.51
C LEU A 26 -2.41 -8.13 6.82
N SER A 27 -1.98 -7.19 7.68
CA SER A 27 -2.47 -6.98 9.04
C SER A 27 -3.64 -5.97 9.07
N PRO A 28 -4.90 -6.42 9.28
CA PRO A 28 -6.04 -5.51 9.33
C PRO A 28 -5.96 -4.55 10.52
N GLU A 29 -5.35 -4.97 11.64
CA GLU A 29 -5.18 -4.13 12.82
C GLU A 29 -4.18 -2.98 12.59
N ARG A 30 -3.11 -3.22 11.83
CA ARG A 30 -2.19 -2.16 11.41
C ARG A 30 -2.86 -1.22 10.43
N ILE A 31 -3.61 -1.74 9.45
CA ILE A 31 -4.39 -0.92 8.52
C ILE A 31 -5.43 -0.05 9.25
N ALA A 32 -6.12 -0.59 10.25
CA ALA A 32 -7.06 0.19 11.07
C ALA A 32 -6.35 1.31 11.83
N THR A 33 -5.13 1.06 12.31
CA THR A 33 -4.30 2.06 12.98
C THR A 33 -3.78 3.12 11.99
N ALA A 34 -3.29 2.71 10.83
CA ALA A 34 -2.86 3.57 9.73
C ALA A 34 -4.00 4.49 9.28
N THR A 35 -5.21 3.94 9.13
CA THR A 35 -6.41 4.70 8.74
C THR A 35 -6.73 5.81 9.74
N LYS A 36 -6.53 5.56 11.04
CA LYS A 36 -6.70 6.59 12.07
C LYS A 36 -5.61 7.67 12.00
N PHE A 37 -4.35 7.28 11.81
CA PHE A 37 -3.24 8.22 11.69
C PHE A 37 -3.31 9.06 10.41
N GLN A 38 -3.88 8.50 9.34
CA GLN A 38 -3.98 9.12 8.02
C GLN A 38 -5.41 9.54 7.66
N ALA A 39 -6.26 9.80 8.66
CA ALA A 39 -7.69 9.98 8.46
C ALA A 39 -8.05 11.06 7.42
N GLU A 40 -7.34 12.19 7.41
CA GLU A 40 -7.55 13.28 6.46
C GLU A 40 -7.25 12.84 5.02
N ALA A 41 -6.12 12.17 4.81
CA ALA A 41 -5.71 11.67 3.49
C ALA A 41 -6.65 10.56 2.98
N VAL A 42 -7.18 9.73 3.88
CA VAL A 42 -8.19 8.71 3.54
C VAL A 42 -9.51 9.37 3.19
N GLN A 43 -9.95 10.36 3.96
CA GLN A 43 -11.20 11.07 3.72
C GLN A 43 -11.19 11.87 2.42
N SER A 44 -10.05 12.46 2.06
CA SER A 44 -9.88 13.17 0.78
C SER A 44 -9.73 12.24 -0.43
N GLY A 45 -9.58 10.93 -0.20
CA GLY A 45 -9.31 9.93 -1.23
C GLY A 45 -7.87 9.93 -1.76
N GLN A 46 -6.98 10.71 -1.15
CA GLN A 46 -5.57 10.77 -1.54
C GLN A 46 -4.79 9.53 -1.07
N LEU A 47 -5.24 8.86 0.00
CA LEU A 47 -4.67 7.61 0.46
C LEU A 47 -5.75 6.53 0.60
N ARG A 48 -5.52 5.36 0.01
CA ARG A 48 -6.37 4.18 0.21
C ARG A 48 -5.58 3.03 0.79
N PHE A 49 -6.21 2.25 1.65
CA PHE A 49 -5.64 1.03 2.20
C PHE A 49 -6.32 -0.22 1.64
N ILE A 50 -5.54 -1.28 1.46
CA ILE A 50 -6.03 -2.63 1.16
C ILE A 50 -5.42 -3.59 2.18
N SER A 51 -6.25 -4.48 2.71
CA SER A 51 -5.77 -5.60 3.53
C SER A 51 -6.02 -6.91 2.82
N LYS A 52 -5.01 -7.37 2.07
CA LYS A 52 -5.00 -8.60 1.28
C LYS A 52 -3.57 -9.12 1.15
N ASN A 53 -3.44 -10.40 0.82
CA ASN A 53 -2.16 -10.95 0.39
C ASN A 53 -1.80 -10.40 -1.00
N VAL A 54 -0.52 -10.07 -1.20
CA VAL A 54 0.00 -9.53 -2.45
C VAL A 54 -0.23 -10.49 -3.63
N TYR A 55 -0.18 -11.81 -3.44
CA TYR A 55 -0.45 -12.77 -4.51
C TYR A 55 -1.94 -12.88 -4.88
N ASP A 56 -2.83 -12.36 -4.03
CA ASP A 56 -4.29 -12.39 -4.23
C ASP A 56 -4.82 -11.07 -4.82
N ILE A 57 -3.92 -10.17 -5.21
CA ILE A 57 -4.26 -8.87 -5.81
C ILE A 57 -4.37 -9.02 -7.32
N ASP A 58 -5.47 -8.51 -7.86
CA ASP A 58 -5.63 -8.24 -9.29
C ASP A 58 -5.41 -6.75 -9.52
N VAL A 59 -4.40 -6.38 -10.31
CA VAL A 59 -4.03 -4.96 -10.50
C VAL A 59 -5.14 -4.14 -11.12
N ASP A 60 -5.86 -4.70 -12.10
CA ASP A 60 -6.91 -3.97 -12.81
C ASP A 60 -8.17 -3.88 -11.94
N ALA A 61 -8.56 -4.97 -11.28
CA ALA A 61 -9.78 -5.00 -10.47
C ALA A 61 -9.61 -4.32 -9.10
N ASP A 62 -8.48 -4.51 -8.42
CA ASP A 62 -8.25 -3.93 -7.10
C ASP A 62 -7.78 -2.49 -7.18
N PHE A 63 -6.89 -2.13 -8.12
CA PHE A 63 -6.30 -0.78 -8.19
C PHE A 63 -6.86 0.09 -9.33
N GLY A 64 -7.47 -0.49 -10.35
CA GLY A 64 -7.93 0.25 -11.52
C GLY A 64 -6.80 0.73 -12.44
N GLY A 65 -5.60 0.16 -12.30
CA GLY A 65 -4.43 0.49 -13.09
C GLY A 65 -3.09 0.28 -12.36
N LYS A 66 -2.00 0.59 -13.07
CA LYS A 66 -0.63 0.47 -12.57
C LYS A 66 -0.20 1.70 -11.76
N PHE A 67 0.95 1.57 -11.09
CA PHE A 67 1.56 2.65 -10.31
C PHE A 67 2.82 3.19 -10.97
N ASP A 68 3.08 4.49 -10.81
CA ASP A 68 4.33 5.13 -11.23
C ASP A 68 5.53 4.72 -10.34
N LEU A 69 5.24 4.36 -9.10
CA LEU A 69 6.24 3.97 -8.10
C LEU A 69 5.65 2.90 -7.16
N ILE A 70 6.40 1.83 -6.95
CA ILE A 70 6.12 0.79 -5.96
C ILE A 70 7.29 0.73 -4.98
N LEU A 71 6.96 0.87 -3.69
CA LEU A 71 7.91 0.81 -2.60
C LEU A 71 7.83 -0.57 -1.94
N LEU A 72 9.00 -1.17 -1.77
CA LEU A 72 9.22 -2.38 -0.97
C LEU A 72 10.37 -2.08 0.00
N LYS A 73 10.05 -1.68 1.23
CA LYS A 73 11.05 -1.39 2.26
C LYS A 73 11.01 -2.47 3.34
N ASP A 74 12.13 -3.17 3.56
CA ASP A 74 12.29 -4.23 4.58
C ASP A 74 11.23 -5.36 4.47
N VAL A 75 10.68 -5.56 3.27
CA VAL A 75 9.67 -6.61 2.97
C VAL A 75 10.21 -7.66 2.01
N ILE A 76 11.25 -7.35 1.23
CA ILE A 76 11.72 -8.22 0.15
C ILE A 76 12.24 -9.54 0.73
N GLU A 77 12.88 -9.50 1.91
CA GLU A 77 13.38 -10.66 2.63
C GLU A 77 12.28 -11.58 3.19
N HIS A 78 11.05 -11.07 3.34
CA HIS A 78 9.93 -11.79 3.94
C HIS A 78 8.89 -12.26 2.93
N ILE A 79 8.96 -11.77 1.68
CA ILE A 79 8.08 -12.17 0.59
C ILE A 79 8.70 -13.40 -0.10
N PRO A 80 8.13 -14.61 0.02
CA PRO A 80 8.56 -15.76 -0.76
C PRO A 80 8.33 -15.54 -2.26
N ASP A 81 8.88 -16.37 -3.15
CA ASP A 81 8.52 -16.35 -4.58
C ASP A 81 8.58 -14.96 -5.27
N GLN A 82 9.65 -14.20 -5.01
CA GLN A 82 9.83 -12.83 -5.49
C GLN A 82 9.66 -12.65 -7.01
N GLU A 83 9.89 -13.70 -7.81
CA GLU A 83 9.68 -13.65 -9.27
C GLU A 83 8.24 -13.29 -9.66
N ASN A 84 7.26 -13.62 -8.79
CA ASN A 84 5.86 -13.31 -8.99
C ASN A 84 5.51 -11.82 -8.73
N LEU A 85 6.44 -11.01 -8.22
CA LEU A 85 6.21 -9.56 -8.03
C LEU A 85 6.22 -8.77 -9.35
N SER A 86 6.67 -9.37 -10.45
CA SER A 86 6.71 -8.74 -11.78
C SER A 86 5.33 -8.35 -12.35
N GLN A 87 4.25 -8.77 -11.71
CA GLN A 87 2.87 -8.50 -12.12
C GLN A 87 2.35 -7.10 -11.74
N PHE A 88 3.07 -6.33 -10.92
CA PHE A 88 2.68 -4.98 -10.47
C PHE A 88 3.24 -3.85 -11.33
#